data_AF-A0A0E2Q023-F1
#
_entry.id   AF-A0A0E2Q023-F1
#
_cell.length_a   1.000
_cell.length_b   1.000
_cell.length_c   1.000
_cell.angle_alpha   90.00
_cell.angle_beta   90.00
_cell.angle_gamma   90.00
#
_symmetry.space_group_name_H-M   'P 1'
#
loop_
_entity.id
_entity.type
_entity.pdbx_description
1 polymer ?
#
loop_
_entity_poly.entity_id
_entity_poly.type
_entity_poly.pdbx_seq_one_letter_code
_entity_poly.pdbx_strand_id
1 'polypeptide(L)'
;MVLEVERLDEPNDNPKQREACWDFYKRNGFKTSNAFLEYEGLSFEILYRGDHFDEEAYRDIFRKLQEKAYFDLNIKHRRLSDL
;
A
#
# COMPACT_ATOMS: atom_id res chain seq x y z
N MET A 1 -0.61 12.40 3.48
CA MET A 1 -1.64 11.40 3.85
C MET A 1 -1.28 10.09 3.17
N VAL A 2 -1.45 8.96 3.84
CA VAL A 2 -1.10 7.62 3.34
C VAL A 2 -2.31 6.71 3.51
N LEU A 3 -2.50 5.77 2.58
CA LEU A 3 -3.44 4.67 2.69
C LEU A 3 -2.91 3.44 1.95
N GLU A 4 -3.45 2.28 2.30
CA GLU A 4 -3.18 1.02 1.64
C GLU A 4 -4.42 0.60 0.85
N VAL A 5 -4.24 0.19 -0.40
CA VAL A 5 -5.32 -0.24 -1.30
C VAL A 5 -5.02 -1.61 -1.89
N GLU A 6 -6.06 -2.42 -2.10
CA GLU A 6 -5.91 -3.73 -2.73
C GLU A 6 -5.23 -3.61 -4.10
N ARG A 7 -4.36 -4.58 -4.40
CA ARG A 7 -3.58 -4.60 -5.63
C ARG A 7 -4.43 -4.96 -6.85
N LEU A 8 -4.16 -4.27 -7.97
CA LEU A 8 -4.78 -4.57 -9.28
C LEU A 8 -4.10 -5.75 -9.99
N ASP A 9 -2.83 -6.01 -9.68
CA ASP A 9 -1.99 -7.02 -10.32
C ASP A 9 -2.04 -8.40 -9.64
N GLU A 10 -2.93 -8.58 -8.67
CA GLU A 10 -3.16 -9.87 -7.98
C GLU A 10 -4.47 -10.53 -8.43
N PRO A 11 -4.54 -11.88 -8.46
CA PRO A 11 -5.77 -12.61 -8.69
C PRO A 11 -6.86 -12.20 -7.70
N ASN A 12 -8.05 -11.89 -8.20
CA ASN A 12 -9.20 -11.47 -7.39
C ASN A 12 -10.52 -11.77 -8.11
N ASP A 13 -11.62 -11.80 -7.36
CA ASP A 13 -12.99 -12.05 -7.86
C ASP A 13 -13.80 -10.75 -8.09
N ASN A 14 -13.22 -9.59 -7.77
CA ASN A 14 -13.88 -8.28 -7.81
C ASN A 14 -13.11 -7.18 -8.60
N PRO A 15 -12.58 -7.44 -9.81
CA PRO A 15 -11.62 -6.55 -10.47
C PRO A 15 -12.18 -5.16 -10.77
N LYS A 16 -13.46 -5.08 -11.19
CA LYS A 16 -14.13 -3.80 -11.47
C LYS A 16 -14.25 -2.89 -10.24
N GLN A 17 -14.45 -3.49 -9.06
CA GLN A 17 -14.54 -2.73 -7.82
C GLN A 17 -13.16 -2.20 -7.44
N ARG A 18 -12.11 -3.02 -7.56
CA ARG A 18 -10.73 -2.60 -7.28
C ARG A 18 -10.30 -1.46 -8.20
N GLU A 19 -10.58 -1.57 -9.51
CA GLU A 19 -10.33 -0.48 -10.47
C GLU A 19 -11.05 0.81 -10.07
N ALA A 20 -12.34 0.73 -9.73
CA ALA A 20 -13.11 1.90 -9.30
C ALA A 20 -12.55 2.56 -8.01
N CYS A 21 -12.10 1.76 -7.04
CA CYS A 21 -11.43 2.24 -5.83
C CYS A 21 -10.13 2.97 -6.17
N TRP A 22 -9.30 2.38 -7.04
CA TRP A 22 -8.05 3.01 -7.50
C TRP A 22 -8.30 4.32 -8.23
N ASP A 23 -9.28 4.36 -9.14
CA ASP A 23 -9.64 5.57 -9.88
C ASP A 23 -10.20 6.66 -8.97
N PHE A 24 -10.93 6.29 -7.93
CA PHE A 24 -11.36 7.25 -6.91
C PHE A 24 -10.16 7.91 -6.22
N TYR A 25 -9.18 7.13 -5.73
CA TYR A 25 -8.03 7.70 -5.03
C TYR A 25 -7.12 8.51 -5.97
N LYS A 26 -6.86 8.02 -7.18
CA LYS A 26 -6.09 8.76 -8.19
C LYS A 26 -6.72 10.12 -8.52
N ARG A 27 -8.05 10.17 -8.75
CA ARG A 27 -8.78 11.43 -8.99
C ARG A 27 -8.74 12.39 -7.80
N ASN A 28 -8.55 11.87 -6.59
CA ASN A 28 -8.39 12.65 -5.36
C ASN A 28 -6.92 13.00 -5.02
N GLY A 29 -6.01 12.83 -5.98
CA GLY A 29 -4.62 13.29 -5.88
C GLY A 29 -3.65 12.31 -5.22
N PHE A 30 -4.06 11.05 -5.02
CA PHE A 30 -3.15 10.01 -4.55
C PHE A 30 -2.25 9.50 -5.67
N LYS A 31 -1.02 9.13 -5.28
CA LYS A 31 0.03 8.58 -6.14
C LYS A 31 0.52 7.26 -5.54
N THR A 32 0.98 6.35 -6.38
CA THR A 32 1.66 5.12 -5.93
C THR A 32 3.01 5.49 -5.31
N SER A 33 3.35 4.85 -4.18
CA SER A 33 4.70 4.91 -3.60
C SER A 33 5.67 3.93 -4.26
N ASN A 34 5.19 3.04 -5.13
CA ASN A 34 5.86 1.83 -5.60
C ASN A 34 6.27 0.87 -4.48
N ALA A 35 5.64 0.98 -3.31
CA ALA A 35 5.83 0.09 -2.18
C ALA A 35 4.52 -0.63 -1.84
N PHE A 36 4.66 -1.88 -1.40
CA PHE A 36 3.58 -2.75 -1.00
C PHE A 36 3.68 -3.07 0.49
N LEU A 37 2.55 -3.00 1.19
CA LEU A 37 2.39 -3.56 2.51
C LEU A 37 2.00 -5.04 2.39
N GLU A 38 2.75 -5.93 3.01
CA GLU A 38 2.41 -7.35 3.16
C GLU A 38 2.12 -7.69 4.63
N TYR A 39 0.98 -8.34 4.86
CA TYR A 39 0.51 -8.75 6.19
C TYR A 39 -0.44 -9.95 6.05
N GLU A 40 -0.23 -11.01 6.84
CA GLU A 40 -1.08 -12.22 6.88
C GLU A 40 -1.39 -12.83 5.49
N GLY A 41 -0.42 -12.82 4.58
CA GLY A 41 -0.58 -13.33 3.21
C GLY A 41 -1.36 -12.41 2.26
N LEU A 42 -1.73 -11.20 2.70
CA LEU A 42 -2.33 -10.15 1.87
C LEU A 42 -1.25 -9.15 1.43
N SER A 43 -1.44 -8.55 0.26
CA SER A 43 -0.57 -7.50 -0.27
C SER A 43 -1.38 -6.29 -0.73
N PHE A 44 -0.98 -5.10 -0.29
CA PHE A 44 -1.65 -3.84 -0.59
C PHE A 44 -0.65 -2.86 -1.18
N GLU A 45 -1.06 -2.10 -2.20
CA GLU A 45 -0.30 -0.96 -2.69
C GLU A 45 -0.43 0.20 -1.70
N ILE A 46 0.70 0.81 -1.33
CA ILE A 46 0.70 2.01 -0.51
C ILE A 46 0.54 3.22 -1.43
N LEU A 47 -0.54 3.97 -1.24
CA LEU A 47 -0.78 5.24 -1.91
C LEU A 47 -0.51 6.40 -0.96
N TYR A 48 0.00 7.50 -1.50
CA TYR A 48 0.21 8.73 -0.74
C TYR A 48 -0.35 9.96 -1.47
N ARG A 49 -0.78 10.94 -0.69
CA ARG A 49 -1.16 12.28 -1.16
C ARG A 49 -0.31 13.33 -0.44
N GLY A 50 0.44 14.10 -1.22
CA GLY A 50 1.40 15.09 -0.75
C GLY A 50 2.62 15.16 -1.69
N ASP A 51 3.70 15.75 -1.19
CA ASP A 51 4.93 15.96 -1.96
C ASP A 51 5.73 14.67 -2.14
N HIS A 52 5.88 13.89 -1.08
CA HIS A 52 6.59 12.61 -1.09
C HIS A 52 5.98 11.62 -0.07
N PHE A 53 6.30 10.34 -0.24
CA PHE A 53 6.03 9.29 0.73
C PHE A 53 7.25 9.12 1.65
N ASP A 54 7.04 9.32 2.95
CA ASP A 54 8.04 9.05 3.99
C ASP A 54 7.86 7.63 4.53
N GLU A 55 8.64 6.71 3.98
CA GLU A 55 8.57 5.29 4.37
C GLU A 55 9.09 5.05 5.79
N GLU A 56 10.07 5.84 6.26
CA GLU A 56 10.63 5.69 7.60
C GLU A 56 9.57 6.03 8.66
N ALA A 57 8.90 7.17 8.49
CA ALA A 57 7.79 7.56 9.35
C ALA A 57 6.64 6.53 9.31
N TYR A 58 6.36 5.95 8.13
CA TYR A 58 5.36 4.90 7.98
C TYR A 58 5.76 3.63 8.75
N ARG A 59 7.01 3.16 8.62
CA ARG A 59 7.54 2.02 9.38
C ARG A 59 7.51 2.26 10.89
N ASP A 60 7.77 3.48 11.33
CA ASP A 60 7.70 3.84 12.75
C ASP A 60 6.30 3.71 13.35
N ILE A 61 5.25 3.99 12.57
CA ILE A 61 3.87 3.78 13.02
C ILE A 61 3.63 2.30 13.31
N PHE A 62 4.04 1.40 12.40
CA PHE A 62 3.85 -0.04 12.59
C PHE A 62 4.72 -0.60 13.70
N ARG A 63 5.95 -0.12 13.86
CA ARG A 63 6.82 -0.51 14.98
C ARG A 63 6.12 -0.27 16.33
N LYS A 64 5.50 0.91 16.50
CA LYS A 64 4.73 1.27 17.70
C LYS A 64 3.46 0.43 17.89
N LEU A 65 2.85 -0.05 16.80
CA LEU A 65 1.72 -0.99 16.88
C LEU A 65 2.20 -2.38 17.30
N GLN A 66 3.33 -2.84 16.77
CA GLN A 66 3.95 -4.13 17.12
C GLN A 66 4.38 -4.22 18.58
N GLU A 67 4.75 -3.10 19.21
CA GLU A 67 5.02 -3.01 20.66
C GLU A 67 3.79 -3.36 21.51
N LYS A 68 2.57 -3.13 21.00
CA LYS A 68 1.31 -3.42 21.72
C LYS A 68 0.80 -4.83 21.44
N ALA A 69 1.01 -5.33 20.23
CA ALA A 69 0.67 -6.69 19.81
C ALA A 69 1.54 -7.08 18.63
N TYR A 70 2.20 -8.23 18.70
CA TYR A 70 3.08 -8.68 17.63
C TYR A 70 2.29 -9.07 16.38
N PHE A 71 2.82 -8.71 15.22
CA PHE A 71 2.37 -9.18 13.91
C PHE A 71 3.49 -9.10 12.88
N ASP A 72 3.49 -10.01 11.90
CA ASP A 72 4.46 -10.02 10.81
C ASP A 72 4.06 -9.00 9.73
N LEU A 73 4.89 -7.97 9.58
CA LEU A 73 4.70 -6.94 8.57
C LEU A 73 5.95 -6.79 7.73
N ASN A 74 5.77 -6.79 6.40
CA ASN A 74 6.83 -6.52 5.45
C ASN A 74 6.42 -5.41 4.50
N ILE A 75 7.39 -4.54 4.15
CA ILE A 75 7.21 -3.59 3.05
C ILE A 75 8.13 -4.04 1.93
N LYS A 76 7.54 -4.31 0.76
CA LYS A 76 8.27 -4.63 -0.48
C LYS A 76 8.19 -3.48 -1.46
N HIS A 77 9.08 -3.48 -2.43
CA HIS A 77 9.11 -2.47 -3.49
C HIS A 77 8.90 -3.13 -4.84
N ARG A 78 8.10 -2.48 -5.70
CA ARG A 78 7.96 -2.88 -7.10
C ARG A 78 9.34 -2.85 -7.76
N ARG A 79 9.73 -3.93 -8.44
CA ARG A 79 11.02 -3.97 -9.12
C ARG A 79 10.90 -3.27 -10.45
N LEU A 80 12.01 -2.69 -10.92
CA LEU A 80 12.07 -2.07 -12.25
C LEU A 80 11.82 -3.08 -13.39
N SER A 81 11.99 -4.38 -13.14
CA SER A 81 11.66 -5.46 -14.08
C SER A 81 10.17 -5.70 -14.27
N ASP A 82 9.34 -5.13 -13.41
CA ASP A 82 7.89 -5.36 -13.37
C ASP A 82 7.11 -4.22 -14.07
N LEU A 83 7.83 -3.27 -14.68
CA LEU A 83 7.33 -2.13 -15.48
C LEU A 83 7.53 -2.39 -16.98
#